data_AF-A0A0R3TWN2-F1
#
_entry.id   AF-A0A0R3TWN2-F1
#
_cell.length_a   1.000
_cell.length_b   1.000
_cell.length_c   1.000
_cell.angle_alpha   90.00
_cell.angle_beta   90.00
_cell.angle_gamma   90.00
#
_symmetry.space_group_name_H-M   'P 1'
#
loop_
_entity.id
_entity.type
_entity.pdbx_description
1 polymer ?
#
loop_
_entity_poly.entity_id
_entity_poly.type
_entity_poly.pdbx_seq_one_letter_code
_entity_poly.pdbx_strand_id
1 'polypeptide(L)'
;LINLVFLLKMLRKFLISVRPSSPLYMFWLLYGLAGINTWVWSTLFHISDTRFTEKLDYCSAIVFVGSFFIVSLARVTYGVLHHWLRYILLFCALQYILSYVCFIIFLDGVQYNSHMNISVSIGMQCVVLYIGIAAVLEIFDFPAIFYLFDAHSLWHAATVPTYLSIFS
;
A
#
# COMPACT_ATOMS: atom_id res chain seq x y z
N LEU A 1 -2.36 1.46 -21.64
CA LEU A 1 -3.76 1.54 -22.16
C LEU A 1 -4.65 0.35 -21.81
N ILE A 2 -4.27 -0.91 -22.10
CA ILE A 2 -5.10 -2.09 -21.76
C ILE A 2 -5.45 -2.16 -20.26
N ASN A 3 -4.46 -1.91 -19.39
CA ASN A 3 -4.66 -1.91 -17.94
C ASN A 3 -5.68 -0.86 -17.46
N LEU A 4 -5.71 0.32 -18.07
CA LEU A 4 -6.70 1.37 -17.76
C LEU A 4 -8.12 0.89 -18.07
N VAL A 5 -8.32 0.24 -19.22
CA VAL A 5 -9.63 -0.29 -19.62
C VAL A 5 -10.09 -1.37 -18.65
N PHE A 6 -9.22 -2.30 -18.26
CA PHE A 6 -9.54 -3.31 -17.26
C PHE A 6 -9.89 -2.69 -15.91
N LEU A 7 -9.12 -1.70 -15.46
CA LEU A 7 -9.37 -1.02 -14.19
C LEU A 7 -10.72 -0.29 -14.18
N LEU A 8 -11.07 0.41 -15.28
CA LEU A 8 -12.38 1.05 -15.44
C LEU A 8 -13.53 0.03 -15.42
N LYS A 9 -13.38 -1.10 -16.12
CA LYS A 9 -14.37 -2.18 -16.11
C LYS A 9 -14.55 -2.79 -14.71
N MET A 10 -13.44 -3.04 -14.01
CA MET A 10 -13.46 -3.60 -12.66
C MET A 10 -14.03 -2.63 -11.64
N LEU A 11 -13.67 -1.34 -11.71
CA LEU A 11 -14.23 -0.31 -10.85
C LEU A 11 -15.73 -0.17 -11.08
N ARG A 12 -16.19 -0.16 -12.34
CA ARG A 12 -17.63 -0.16 -12.65
C ARG A 12 -18.34 -1.37 -12.05
N LYS A 13 -17.76 -2.57 -12.20
CA LYS A 13 -18.32 -3.79 -11.62
C LYS A 13 -18.40 -3.70 -10.09
N PHE A 14 -17.36 -3.18 -9.44
CA PHE A 14 -17.32 -2.94 -8.00
C PHE A 14 -18.43 -1.99 -7.55
N LEU A 15 -18.57 -0.83 -8.21
CA LEU A 15 -19.58 0.18 -7.89
C LEU A 15 -21.02 -0.35 -7.99
N ILE A 16 -21.28 -1.27 -8.92
CA ILE A 16 -22.60 -1.88 -9.11
C ILE A 16 -22.84 -3.04 -8.12
N SER A 17 -21.80 -3.80 -7.78
CA SER A 17 -21.93 -5.05 -7.04
C SER A 17 -21.79 -4.88 -5.51
N VAL A 18 -21.11 -3.82 -5.05
CA VAL A 18 -20.78 -3.63 -3.63
C VAL A 18 -21.57 -2.45 -3.07
N ARG A 19 -22.25 -2.67 -1.95
CA ARG A 19 -23.02 -1.60 -1.28
C ARG A 19 -22.07 -0.55 -0.70
N PRO A 20 -22.37 0.76 -0.82
CA PRO A 20 -21.52 1.82 -0.25
C PRO A 20 -21.34 1.75 1.27
N SER A 21 -22.28 1.14 1.99
CA SER A 21 -22.21 0.91 3.43
C SER A 21 -21.28 -0.24 3.83
N SER A 22 -20.73 -0.97 2.87
CA SER A 22 -19.85 -2.11 3.15
C SER A 22 -18.55 -1.65 3.80
N PRO A 23 -18.00 -2.41 4.76
CA PRO A 23 -16.72 -2.08 5.35
C PRO A 23 -15.63 -2.01 4.29
N LEU A 24 -14.73 -1.03 4.43
CA LEU A 24 -13.61 -0.77 3.51
C LEU A 24 -14.01 -0.34 2.10
N TYR A 25 -15.29 -0.08 1.81
CA TYR A 25 -15.73 0.37 0.48
C TYR A 25 -14.93 1.57 -0.03
N MET A 26 -14.73 2.58 0.83
CA MET A 26 -13.96 3.78 0.49
C MET A 26 -12.48 3.48 0.22
N PHE A 27 -11.87 2.52 0.92
CA PHE A 27 -10.49 2.11 0.68
C PHE A 27 -10.33 1.51 -0.73
N TRP A 28 -11.24 0.61 -1.12
CA TRP A 28 -11.24 0.01 -2.46
C TRP A 28 -11.55 1.02 -3.57
N LEU A 29 -12.46 1.96 -3.31
CA LEU A 29 -12.77 3.04 -4.26
C LEU A 29 -11.54 3.93 -4.49
N LEU A 30 -10.89 4.38 -3.42
CA LEU A 30 -9.70 5.23 -3.50
C LEU A 30 -8.54 4.50 -4.20
N TYR A 31 -8.34 3.21 -3.95
CA TYR A 31 -7.37 2.38 -4.66
C TYR A 31 -7.65 2.31 -6.17
N GLY A 32 -8.91 2.11 -6.56
CA GLY A 32 -9.32 2.11 -7.96
C GLY A 32 -9.07 3.46 -8.64
N LEU A 33 -9.39 4.57 -7.97
CA LEU A 33 -9.13 5.93 -8.46
C LEU A 33 -7.63 6.23 -8.58
N ALA A 34 -6.83 5.80 -7.60
CA ALA A 34 -5.38 5.92 -7.65
C ALA A 34 -4.80 5.19 -8.87
N GLY A 35 -5.27 3.98 -9.16
CA GLY A 35 -4.84 3.25 -10.35
C GLY A 35 -5.24 3.93 -11.66
N ILE A 36 -6.43 4.54 -11.74
CA ILE A 36 -6.85 5.29 -12.93
C ILE A 36 -5.90 6.46 -13.16
N ASN A 37 -5.59 7.20 -12.10
CA ASN A 37 -4.63 8.30 -12.14
C ASN A 37 -3.25 7.83 -12.63
N THR A 38 -2.75 6.69 -12.14
CA THR A 38 -1.47 6.12 -12.60
C THR A 38 -1.45 5.82 -14.08
N TRP A 39 -2.45 5.11 -14.60
CA TRP A 39 -2.45 4.76 -16.01
C TRP A 39 -2.69 5.95 -16.93
N VAL A 40 -3.35 7.01 -16.45
CA VAL A 40 -3.46 8.29 -17.17
C VAL A 40 -2.09 8.96 -17.29
N TRP A 41 -1.38 9.14 -16.18
CA TRP A 41 -0.06 9.79 -16.21
C TRP A 41 0.99 8.96 -16.96
N SER A 42 0.99 7.64 -16.81
CA SER A 42 1.84 6.74 -17.60
C SER A 42 1.58 6.87 -19.10
N THR A 43 0.31 7.02 -19.50
CA THR A 43 -0.04 7.22 -20.92
C THR A 43 0.44 8.59 -21.41
N LEU A 44 0.24 9.66 -20.62
CA LEU A 44 0.67 11.01 -20.98
C LEU A 44 2.20 11.11 -21.07
N PHE A 45 2.93 10.47 -20.17
CA PHE A 45 4.39 10.39 -20.20
C PHE A 45 4.90 9.72 -21.48
N HIS A 46 4.34 8.57 -21.86
CA HIS A 46 4.74 7.90 -23.10
C HIS A 46 4.31 8.61 -24.39
N ILE A 47 3.29 9.49 -24.33
CA ILE A 47 2.91 10.35 -25.46
C ILE A 47 3.81 11.58 -25.54
N SER A 48 4.21 12.14 -24.40
CA SER A 48 5.00 13.36 -24.32
C SER A 48 5.93 13.29 -23.12
N ASP A 49 7.18 12.90 -23.39
CA ASP A 49 8.24 12.80 -22.40
C ASP A 49 8.74 14.21 -22.03
N THR A 50 8.24 14.70 -20.89
CA THR A 50 8.66 15.97 -20.30
C THR A 50 8.94 15.72 -18.83
N ARG A 51 9.82 16.52 -18.22
CA ARG A 51 10.09 16.42 -16.77
C ARG A 51 8.83 16.50 -15.90
N PHE A 52 7.79 17.19 -16.38
CA PHE A 52 6.51 17.30 -15.68
C PHE A 52 5.69 16.01 -15.76
N THR A 53 5.48 15.47 -16.96
CA THR A 53 4.74 14.22 -17.17
C THR A 53 5.46 13.03 -16.55
N GLU A 54 6.79 13.02 -16.61
CA GLU A 54 7.65 12.06 -15.95
C GLU A 54 7.44 12.09 -14.42
N LYS A 55 7.63 13.24 -13.77
CA LYS A 55 7.41 13.38 -12.31
C LYS A 55 6.02 12.90 -11.88
N LEU A 56 4.98 13.22 -12.66
CA LEU A 56 3.61 12.83 -12.34
C LEU A 56 3.35 11.34 -12.53
N ASP A 57 3.98 10.69 -13.51
CA ASP A 57 3.93 9.24 -13.67
C ASP A 57 4.49 8.55 -12.41
N TYR A 58 5.67 8.94 -11.95
CA TYR A 58 6.26 8.37 -10.74
C TYR A 58 5.44 8.65 -9.48
N CYS A 59 5.02 9.89 -9.26
CA CYS A 59 4.18 10.22 -8.11
C CYS A 59 2.89 9.40 -8.11
N SER A 60 2.26 9.26 -9.27
CA SER A 60 1.04 8.46 -9.41
C SER A 60 1.27 6.97 -9.20
N ALA A 61 2.40 6.41 -9.63
CA ALA A 61 2.76 5.01 -9.40
C ALA A 61 2.99 4.72 -7.92
N ILE A 62 3.73 5.60 -7.22
CA ILE A 62 3.95 5.53 -5.77
C ILE A 62 2.61 5.57 -5.02
N VAL A 63 1.72 6.50 -5.37
CA VAL A 63 0.40 6.61 -4.73
C VAL A 63 -0.42 5.34 -4.97
N PHE A 64 -0.37 4.73 -6.15
CA PHE A 64 -1.10 3.51 -6.43
C PHE A 64 -0.57 2.30 -5.64
N VAL A 65 0.74 2.07 -5.62
CA VAL A 65 1.37 1.01 -4.82
C VAL A 65 1.13 1.25 -3.33
N GLY A 66 1.31 2.49 -2.86
CA GLY A 66 1.04 2.89 -1.48
C GLY A 66 -0.43 2.69 -1.09
N SER A 67 -1.38 2.98 -1.99
CA SER A 67 -2.80 2.73 -1.74
C SER A 67 -3.12 1.24 -1.64
N PHE A 68 -2.44 0.36 -2.39
CA PHE A 68 -2.55 -1.09 -2.23
C PHE A 68 -2.09 -1.54 -0.84
N PHE A 69 -0.95 -1.02 -0.37
CA PHE A 69 -0.46 -1.27 0.99
C PHE A 69 -1.47 -0.81 2.05
N ILE A 70 -2.01 0.41 1.93
CA ILE A 70 -3.02 0.93 2.85
C ILE A 70 -4.28 0.05 2.85
N VAL A 71 -4.80 -0.36 1.69
CA VAL A 71 -5.97 -1.25 1.61
C VAL A 71 -5.69 -2.60 2.28
N SER A 72 -4.52 -3.19 2.03
CA SER A 72 -4.11 -4.46 2.61
C SER A 72 -3.99 -4.37 4.13
N LEU A 73 -3.35 -3.31 4.63
CA LEU A 73 -3.24 -3.02 6.06
C LEU A 73 -4.63 -2.77 6.68
N ALA A 74 -5.47 -1.97 6.02
CA ALA A 74 -6.84 -1.72 6.47
C ALA A 74 -7.67 -3.00 6.51
N ARG A 75 -7.42 -3.95 5.61
CA ARG A 75 -8.10 -5.24 5.56
C ARG A 75 -7.65 -6.19 6.68
N VAL A 76 -6.35 -6.35 6.88
CA VAL A 76 -5.77 -7.24 7.91
C VAL A 76 -6.11 -6.75 9.32
N THR A 77 -6.10 -5.44 9.53
CA THR A 77 -6.39 -4.86 10.85
C THR A 77 -7.87 -4.74 11.18
N TYR A 78 -8.77 -4.90 10.21
CA TYR A 78 -10.21 -4.75 10.40
C TYR A 78 -10.77 -5.86 11.29
N GLY A 79 -11.33 -5.49 12.45
CA GLY A 79 -11.92 -6.42 13.41
C GLY A 79 -10.90 -7.18 14.28
N VAL A 80 -9.60 -7.01 14.01
CA VAL A 80 -8.51 -7.61 14.79
C VAL A 80 -7.93 -6.60 15.77
N LEU A 81 -7.56 -5.41 15.28
CA LEU A 81 -6.99 -4.36 16.12
C LEU A 81 -8.07 -3.43 16.69
N HIS A 82 -7.77 -2.88 17.87
CA HIS A 82 -8.56 -1.77 18.41
C HIS A 82 -8.59 -0.60 17.43
N HIS A 83 -9.76 0.03 17.25
CA HIS A 83 -9.99 1.02 16.20
C HIS A 83 -9.00 2.20 16.23
N TRP A 84 -8.58 2.66 17.42
CA TRP A 84 -7.55 3.71 17.55
C TRP A 84 -6.19 3.28 17.00
N LEU A 85 -5.71 2.08 17.34
CA LEU A 85 -4.42 1.57 16.86
C LEU A 85 -4.45 1.41 15.33
N ARG A 86 -5.56 0.91 14.80
CA ARG A 86 -5.79 0.84 13.36
C ARG A 86 -5.71 2.22 12.70
N TYR A 87 -6.37 3.24 13.26
CA TYR A 87 -6.30 4.59 12.69
C TYR A 87 -4.90 5.18 12.75
N ILE A 88 -4.16 4.96 13.84
CA ILE A 88 -2.75 5.39 13.96
C ILE A 88 -1.90 4.72 12.87
N LEU A 89 -1.99 3.40 12.72
CA LEU A 89 -1.23 2.66 11.71
C LEU A 89 -1.55 3.13 10.28
N LEU A 90 -2.83 3.31 9.95
CA LEU A 90 -3.26 3.81 8.64
C LEU A 90 -2.82 5.26 8.39
N PHE A 91 -2.83 6.10 9.43
CA PHE A 91 -2.34 7.48 9.35
C PHE A 91 -0.83 7.52 9.13
N CYS A 92 -0.05 6.70 9.86
CA CYS A 92 1.39 6.58 9.64
C CYS A 92 1.72 6.12 8.22
N ALA A 93 1.00 5.12 7.70
CA ALA A 93 1.17 4.65 6.32
C ALA A 93 0.84 5.75 5.29
N LEU A 94 -0.26 6.49 5.48
CA LEU A 94 -0.62 7.61 4.62
C LEU A 94 0.41 8.74 4.67
N GLN A 95 0.83 9.14 5.86
CA GLN A 95 1.80 10.21 6.08
C GLN A 95 3.15 9.87 5.42
N TYR A 96 3.56 8.61 5.48
CA TYR A 96 4.77 8.13 4.82
C TYR A 96 4.70 8.24 3.29
N ILE A 97 3.58 7.85 2.69
CA ILE A 97 3.38 7.98 1.24
C ILE A 97 3.38 9.45 0.83
N LEU A 98 2.68 10.31 1.58
CA LEU A 98 2.61 11.74 1.30
C LEU A 98 3.98 12.42 1.43
N SER A 99 4.76 12.10 2.46
CA SER A 99 6.10 12.67 2.62
C SER A 99 7.02 12.29 1.45
N TYR A 100 6.92 11.06 0.95
CA TYR A 100 7.69 10.60 -0.20
C TYR A 100 7.24 11.24 -1.53
N VAL A 101 5.94 11.41 -1.74
CA VAL A 101 5.43 12.17 -2.91
C VAL A 101 5.89 13.63 -2.85
N CYS A 102 5.81 14.28 -1.69
CA CYS A 102 6.35 15.63 -1.50
C CYS A 102 7.86 15.69 -1.79
N PHE A 103 8.62 14.71 -1.30
CA PHE A 103 10.06 14.62 -1.58
C PHE A 103 10.35 14.61 -3.09
N ILE A 104 9.63 13.81 -3.88
CA ILE A 104 9.79 13.73 -5.34
C ILE A 104 9.39 15.06 -6.02
N ILE A 105 8.32 15.71 -5.56
CA ILE A 105 7.82 16.96 -6.16
C ILE A 105 8.78 18.12 -5.91
N PHE A 106 9.26 18.27 -4.66
CA PHE A 106 9.98 19.47 -4.22
C PHE A 106 11.49 19.40 -4.38
N LEU A 107 12.09 18.21 -4.50
CA LEU A 107 13.52 18.11 -4.78
C LEU A 107 13.76 18.07 -6.28
N ASP A 108 14.18 19.22 -6.80
CA ASP A 108 14.65 19.34 -8.17
C ASP A 108 16.08 18.76 -8.28
N GLY A 109 16.30 17.84 -9.23
CA GLY A 109 17.65 17.36 -9.59
C GLY A 109 18.01 15.93 -9.22
N VAL A 110 17.06 15.08 -8.82
CA VAL A 110 17.37 13.69 -8.49
C VAL A 110 17.57 12.82 -9.75
N GLN A 111 18.81 12.34 -9.96
CA GLN A 111 19.22 11.63 -11.20
C GLN A 111 18.72 10.17 -11.27
N TYR A 112 17.85 9.90 -12.25
CA TYR A 112 16.99 8.72 -12.45
C TYR A 112 17.57 7.32 -12.24
N ASN A 113 18.78 7.00 -12.70
CA ASN A 113 19.34 5.64 -12.57
C ASN A 113 19.58 5.21 -11.11
N SER A 114 19.72 6.16 -10.19
CA SER A 114 19.82 5.88 -8.76
C SER A 114 18.44 5.67 -8.10
N HIS A 115 17.34 6.13 -8.71
CA HIS A 115 15.99 6.20 -8.10
C HIS A 115 15.19 4.93 -8.17
N MET A 116 15.40 4.09 -9.19
CA MET A 116 14.77 2.76 -9.21
C MET A 116 15.35 1.89 -8.08
N ASN A 117 16.65 2.00 -7.81
CA ASN A 117 17.29 1.36 -6.65
C ASN A 117 16.81 1.95 -5.33
N ILE A 118 16.59 3.27 -5.23
CA ILE A 118 16.01 3.90 -4.04
C ILE A 118 14.55 3.46 -3.85
N SER A 119 13.73 3.43 -4.89
CA SER A 119 12.33 2.98 -4.83
C SER A 119 12.22 1.50 -4.44
N VAL A 120 13.12 0.65 -4.95
CA VAL A 120 13.24 -0.75 -4.54
C VAL A 120 13.74 -0.86 -3.10
N SER A 121 14.76 -0.09 -2.70
CA SER A 121 15.30 -0.08 -1.34
C SER A 121 14.29 0.43 -0.31
N ILE A 122 13.45 1.39 -0.70
CA ILE A 122 12.31 1.92 0.06
C ILE A 122 11.20 0.87 0.15
N GLY A 123 10.86 0.20 -0.95
CA GLY A 123 9.94 -0.95 -0.92
C GLY A 123 10.42 -2.05 0.02
N MET A 124 11.73 -2.32 0.03
CA MET A 124 12.39 -3.22 0.98
C MET A 124 12.27 -2.70 2.42
N GLN A 125 12.47 -1.41 2.66
CA GLN A 125 12.31 -0.80 3.99
C GLN A 125 10.85 -0.85 4.47
N CYS A 126 9.86 -0.74 3.58
CA CYS A 126 8.46 -0.95 3.92
C CYS A 126 8.17 -2.40 4.31
N VAL A 127 8.76 -3.38 3.62
CA VAL A 127 8.68 -4.79 4.00
C VAL A 127 9.36 -5.02 5.36
N VAL A 128 10.53 -4.43 5.58
CA VAL A 128 11.26 -4.52 6.86
C VAL A 128 10.49 -3.83 7.99
N LEU A 129 9.84 -2.70 7.75
CA LEU A 129 8.97 -2.03 8.73
C LEU A 129 7.70 -2.83 8.99
N TYR A 130 7.13 -3.47 7.98
CA TYR A 130 6.00 -4.38 8.14
C TYR A 130 6.38 -5.59 9.01
N ILE A 131 7.52 -6.22 8.71
CA ILE A 131 8.10 -7.30 9.53
C ILE A 131 8.45 -6.78 10.93
N GLY A 132 8.98 -5.57 11.04
CA GLY A 132 9.34 -4.93 12.31
C GLY A 132 8.12 -4.66 13.19
N ILE A 133 7.02 -4.16 12.62
CA ILE A 133 5.75 -3.98 13.33
C ILE A 133 5.15 -5.34 13.72
N ALA A 134 5.28 -6.36 12.87
CA ALA A 134 4.90 -7.73 13.23
C ALA A 134 5.78 -8.30 14.36
N ALA A 135 7.08 -7.99 14.37
CA ALA A 135 8.01 -8.35 15.44
C ALA A 135 7.82 -7.52 16.72
N VAL A 136 7.25 -6.32 16.63
CA VAL A 136 6.84 -5.54 17.82
C VAL A 136 5.76 -6.29 18.60
N LEU A 137 4.94 -7.12 17.95
CA LEU A 137 4.02 -8.03 18.64
C LEU A 137 4.75 -9.08 19.50
N GLU A 138 5.97 -9.47 19.10
CA GLU A 138 6.85 -10.37 19.85
C GLU A 138 7.52 -9.65 21.04
N ILE A 139 7.91 -8.37 20.88
CA ILE A 139 8.58 -7.57 21.93
C ILE A 139 7.66 -7.22 23.11
N PHE A 140 6.35 -7.13 22.88
CA PHE A 140 5.40 -6.82 23.96
C PHE A 140 5.18 -7.97 24.95
N ASP A 141 5.73 -9.17 24.69
CA ASP A 141 5.76 -10.37 25.55
C ASP A 141 4.55 -10.47 26.48
N PHE A 142 3.35 -10.41 25.89
CA PHE A 142 2.11 -10.38 26.64
C PHE A 142 1.73 -11.81 27.08
N PRO A 143 1.16 -11.99 28.28
CA PRO A 143 0.76 -13.31 28.78
C PRO A 143 -0.25 -13.95 27.83
N ALA A 144 -0.14 -15.27 27.66
CA ALA A 144 -0.92 -16.04 26.70
C ALA A 144 -2.42 -15.70 26.77
N ILE A 145 -2.96 -15.23 25.65
CA ILE A 145 -4.37 -14.88 25.52
C ILE A 145 -5.15 -16.21 25.55
N PHE A 146 -6.06 -16.34 26.52
CA PHE A 146 -6.83 -17.56 26.79
C PHE A 146 -6.00 -18.82 27.10
N TYR A 147 -4.74 -18.70 27.53
CA TYR A 147 -3.82 -19.83 27.73
C TYR A 147 -3.54 -20.68 26.46
N LEU A 148 -3.90 -20.17 25.28
CA LEU A 148 -3.80 -20.91 24.02
C LEU A 148 -2.84 -20.27 23.03
N PHE A 149 -2.77 -18.94 22.98
CA PHE A 149 -1.95 -18.20 22.01
C PHE A 149 -1.06 -17.20 22.73
N ASP A 150 0.24 -17.40 22.63
CA ASP A 150 1.27 -16.48 23.09
C ASP A 150 1.78 -15.59 21.94
N ALA A 151 2.58 -14.58 22.29
CA ALA A 151 3.18 -13.67 21.31
C ALA A 151 3.98 -14.42 20.23
N HIS A 152 4.64 -15.53 20.60
CA HIS A 152 5.47 -16.33 19.73
C HIS A 152 4.68 -17.15 18.69
N SER A 153 3.58 -17.80 19.08
CA SER A 153 2.70 -18.56 18.18
C SER A 153 1.98 -17.66 17.18
N LEU A 154 1.64 -16.43 17.56
CA LEU A 154 1.04 -15.43 16.67
C LEU A 154 2.04 -14.89 15.63
N TRP A 155 3.33 -14.84 15.96
CA TRP A 155 4.40 -14.51 15.01
C TRP A 155 4.54 -15.56 13.91
N HIS A 156 4.58 -16.85 14.27
CA HIS A 156 4.62 -17.94 13.30
C HIS A 156 3.40 -17.93 12.39
N ALA A 157 2.20 -17.65 12.93
CA ALA A 157 0.96 -17.57 12.16
C ALA A 157 0.95 -16.40 11.15
N ALA A 158 1.48 -15.23 11.53
CA ALA A 158 1.50 -14.03 10.68
C ALA A 158 2.47 -14.14 9.49
N THR A 159 3.47 -15.02 9.56
CA THR A 159 4.43 -15.27 8.48
C THR A 159 4.00 -16.40 7.54
N VAL A 160 2.97 -17.20 7.86
CA VAL A 160 2.45 -18.26 6.96
C VAL A 160 2.07 -17.75 5.56
N PRO A 161 1.42 -16.57 5.37
CA PRO A 161 1.03 -16.10 4.04
C PRO A 161 2.19 -15.73 3.12
N THR A 162 3.39 -15.44 3.64
CA THR A 162 4.55 -15.06 2.81
C THR A 162 5.15 -16.26 2.08
N TYR A 163 4.95 -17.48 2.59
CA TYR A 163 5.39 -18.72 1.95
C TYR A 163 4.41 -19.23 0.89
N LEU A 164 3.13 -18.85 0.98
CA LEU A 164 2.10 -19.26 0.03
C LEU A 164 2.24 -18.56 -1.34
N SER A 165 2.84 -17.37 -1.40
CA SER A 165 3.08 -16.65 -2.67
C SER A 165 4.28 -17.15 -3.48
N ILE A 166 5.02 -18.16 -3.00
CA ILE A 166 6.17 -18.77 -3.69
C ILE A 166 5.76 -20.05 -4.46
N PHE A 167 4.62 -20.67 -4.14
CA PHE A 167 4.16 -21.94 -4.72
C PHE A 167 2.81 -21.85 -5.46
N SER A 168 2.37 -20.65 -5.83
CA SER A 168 1.19 -20.40 -6.69
C SER A 168 1.53 -19.52 -7.88
#